data_AF-A0A8T4YTL1-F1
#
_entry.id   AF-A0A8T4YTL1-F1
#
_cell.length_a   1.000
_cell.length_b   1.000
_cell.length_c   1.000
_cell.angle_alpha   90.00
_cell.angle_beta   90.00
_cell.angle_gamma   90.00
#
_symmetry.space_group_name_H-M   'P 1'
#
loop_
_entity.id
_entity.type
_entity.pdbx_description
1 polymer ?
#
loop_
_entity_poly.entity_id
_entity_poly.type
_entity_poly.pdbx_seq_one_letter_code
_entity_poly.pdbx_strand_id
1 'polypeptide(L)'
;FSTLQQLGSADPISATIDGSIYALPVSFWWVSGSNHTFTFQSNLTEGSTRYLLTGSSVSSPVLVTGPITITGFYKTQYYLYVSAIPAGLVDFNWTGWHDAGSRVGLEAPDVQGYTFKRWILDGSPVAGNPIQVELDSAHKAIAEYESVGVYNVTVTALYVPRNEQVQAGFTWDGQSFTTPHTFRSLTGSHSLVISPVDSQGHPFAKWQDLDSNTAARTISAGGTYTALFGILTENFTITASPEHQRIGPGMSTVFTVNVEAPNGFSSPVTLGVKGLPAYSNSTFEPRTLTPPGSSTLKISTSSTTPVGSYILTITATGNGLVRTVLVRLSMGACIVATATYGSELSPEVQFLRSFRDRIVKNTFAGDSFMTAFNTWYYCFSPPVADFISSHELAKGVVKVGLYPLIGILHVASAAHILFKDALEVGVFLSGAVASMLIGTVYLTPALAPLMLRRKRLMMAVLKVSTVIITSGLMLSLLGESYSHRGLMMMGTSMFVIGTMFTSAFTSFKLVTSVASRICVRLRLWSV
;
A
#
# COMPACT_ATOMS: atom_id res chain seq x y z
N PHE A 1 77.42 -0.90 -20.76
CA PHE A 1 76.65 -1.96 -20.08
C PHE A 1 75.19 -1.70 -20.34
N SER A 2 74.53 -2.57 -21.09
CA SER A 2 73.13 -2.38 -21.48
C SER A 2 72.29 -3.51 -20.92
N THR A 3 71.12 -3.20 -20.36
CA THR A 3 70.23 -4.17 -19.70
C THR A 3 68.87 -4.15 -20.37
N LEU A 4 68.34 -5.34 -20.66
CA LEU A 4 66.95 -5.53 -21.04
C LEU A 4 66.17 -6.07 -19.86
N GLN A 5 65.04 -5.45 -19.56
CA GLN A 5 64.16 -5.82 -18.45
C GLN A 5 62.69 -5.66 -18.84
N GLN A 6 61.77 -5.99 -17.93
CA GLN A 6 60.34 -5.88 -18.12
C GLN A 6 59.67 -5.20 -16.93
N LEU A 7 58.47 -4.68 -17.15
CA LEU A 7 57.59 -4.18 -16.09
C LEU A 7 56.14 -4.54 -16.43
N GLY A 8 55.35 -4.94 -15.41
CA GLY A 8 53.92 -5.22 -15.55
C GLY A 8 53.52 -6.67 -15.81
N SER A 9 54.44 -7.64 -15.64
CA SER A 9 54.16 -9.09 -15.67
C SER A 9 54.80 -9.77 -14.47
N ALA A 10 54.10 -10.75 -13.88
CA ALA A 10 54.60 -11.56 -12.77
C ALA A 10 55.54 -12.70 -13.23
N ASP A 11 55.46 -13.10 -14.51
CA ASP A 11 56.23 -14.21 -15.06
C ASP A 11 57.51 -13.75 -15.77
N PRO A 12 58.61 -14.53 -15.69
CA PRO A 12 59.83 -14.23 -16.44
C PRO A 12 59.55 -14.30 -17.95
N ILE A 13 59.66 -13.16 -18.64
CA ILE A 13 59.47 -13.06 -20.09
C ILE A 13 60.82 -13.26 -20.79
N SER A 14 60.79 -13.78 -22.01
CA SER A 14 61.95 -13.81 -22.88
C SER A 14 61.89 -12.73 -23.96
N ALA A 15 63.04 -12.24 -24.40
CA ALA A 15 63.16 -11.37 -25.56
C ALA A 15 64.14 -11.99 -26.56
N THR A 16 63.85 -11.84 -27.85
CA THR A 16 64.81 -12.13 -28.91
C THR A 16 65.73 -10.92 -29.07
N ILE A 17 67.03 -11.11 -28.86
CA ILE A 17 68.07 -10.09 -29.03
C ILE A 17 69.06 -10.62 -30.07
N ASP A 18 69.25 -9.87 -31.16
CA ASP A 18 70.12 -10.23 -32.29
C ASP A 18 69.93 -11.68 -32.78
N GLY A 19 68.67 -12.11 -32.85
CA GLY A 19 68.27 -13.45 -33.32
C GLY A 19 68.32 -14.56 -32.27
N SER A 20 68.75 -14.30 -31.04
CA SER A 20 68.81 -15.28 -29.95
C SER A 20 67.82 -14.96 -28.83
N ILE A 21 67.20 -15.98 -28.22
CA ILE A 21 66.20 -15.79 -27.16
C ILE A 21 66.89 -15.80 -25.78
N TYR A 22 66.58 -14.81 -24.96
CA TYR A 22 67.11 -14.68 -23.59
C TYR A 22 65.97 -14.47 -22.59
N ALA A 23 66.06 -15.11 -21.41
CA ALA A 23 65.20 -14.79 -20.28
C ALA A 23 65.57 -13.43 -19.69
N LEU A 24 64.57 -12.65 -19.27
CA LEU A 24 64.75 -11.31 -18.70
C LEU A 24 64.75 -11.35 -17.15
N PRO A 25 65.48 -10.43 -16.49
CA PRO A 25 66.36 -9.44 -17.08
C PRO A 25 67.68 -10.05 -17.59
N VAL A 26 68.23 -9.48 -18.66
CA VAL A 26 69.51 -9.89 -19.24
C VAL A 26 70.37 -8.64 -19.53
N SER A 27 71.68 -8.77 -19.40
CA SER A 27 72.61 -7.68 -19.66
C SER A 27 73.68 -8.08 -20.67
N PHE A 28 74.07 -7.13 -21.53
CA PHE A 28 75.08 -7.31 -22.56
C PHE A 28 76.14 -6.20 -22.53
N TRP A 29 77.32 -6.56 -23.02
CA TRP A 29 78.36 -5.61 -23.38
C TRP A 29 78.35 -5.43 -24.91
N TRP A 30 77.81 -4.30 -25.34
CA TRP A 30 77.78 -3.89 -26.75
C TRP A 30 78.81 -2.81 -27.04
N VAL A 31 79.32 -2.80 -28.27
CA VAL A 31 80.31 -1.82 -28.73
C VAL A 31 79.63 -0.47 -28.93
N SER A 32 80.26 0.64 -28.52
CA SER A 32 79.68 1.96 -28.79
C SER A 32 79.64 2.24 -30.30
N GLY A 33 78.49 2.66 -30.79
CA GLY A 33 78.19 2.89 -32.21
C GLY A 33 77.57 1.69 -32.95
N SER A 34 77.38 0.52 -32.32
CA SER A 34 76.71 -0.61 -32.96
C SER A 34 75.18 -0.52 -32.88
N ASN A 35 74.50 -1.10 -33.87
CA ASN A 35 73.05 -1.28 -33.90
C ASN A 35 72.68 -2.69 -33.46
N HIS A 36 71.71 -2.80 -32.55
CA HIS A 36 71.21 -4.07 -32.05
C HIS A 36 69.70 -4.17 -32.26
N THR A 37 69.23 -5.36 -32.59
CA THR A 37 67.80 -5.64 -32.74
C THR A 37 67.30 -6.38 -31.51
N PHE A 38 66.11 -6.02 -31.05
CA PHE A 38 65.40 -6.77 -30.03
C PHE A 38 63.92 -6.87 -30.37
N THR A 39 63.26 -7.90 -29.85
CA THR A 39 61.81 -8.09 -29.92
C THR A 39 61.34 -8.74 -28.62
N PHE A 40 60.45 -8.04 -27.90
CA PHE A 40 59.76 -8.60 -26.75
C PHE A 40 58.60 -9.50 -27.21
N GLN A 41 58.29 -10.54 -26.45
CA GLN A 41 57.15 -11.40 -26.75
C GLN A 41 55.84 -10.59 -26.68
N SER A 42 55.03 -10.64 -27.74
CA SER A 42 53.85 -9.78 -27.85
C SER A 42 52.71 -10.18 -26.90
N ASN A 43 52.50 -11.49 -26.70
CA ASN A 43 51.46 -12.05 -25.82
C ASN A 43 52.02 -13.21 -25.00
N LEU A 44 51.77 -13.18 -23.70
CA LEU A 44 52.02 -14.30 -22.79
C LEU A 44 50.70 -14.68 -22.15
N THR A 45 50.38 -15.96 -22.13
CA THR A 45 49.10 -16.44 -21.60
C THR A 45 49.36 -17.58 -20.64
N GLU A 46 48.88 -17.43 -19.42
CA GLU A 46 48.90 -18.46 -18.38
C GLU A 46 47.46 -18.70 -17.93
N GLY A 47 46.88 -19.81 -18.38
CA GLY A 47 45.46 -20.12 -18.14
C GLY A 47 44.54 -19.00 -18.65
N SER A 48 43.83 -18.35 -17.72
CA SER A 48 42.84 -17.29 -17.99
C SER A 48 43.38 -15.87 -17.75
N THR A 49 44.71 -15.71 -17.64
CA THR A 49 45.40 -14.43 -17.52
C THR A 49 46.35 -14.23 -18.70
N ARG A 50 46.39 -13.02 -19.27
CA ARG A 50 47.27 -12.64 -20.38
C ARG A 50 48.05 -11.37 -20.06
N TYR A 51 49.34 -11.35 -20.39
CA TYR A 51 50.16 -10.14 -20.39
C TYR A 51 50.38 -9.70 -21.84
N LEU A 52 49.87 -8.51 -22.17
CA LEU A 52 49.94 -7.93 -23.51
C LEU A 52 51.01 -6.82 -23.52
N LEU A 53 51.98 -6.92 -24.43
CA LEU A 53 52.99 -5.89 -24.64
C LEU A 53 52.33 -4.60 -25.13
N THR A 54 52.47 -3.51 -24.37
CA THR A 54 51.97 -2.18 -24.74
C THR A 54 53.02 -1.33 -25.43
N GLY A 55 54.30 -1.68 -25.27
CA GLY A 55 55.41 -1.00 -25.92
C GLY A 55 56.74 -1.28 -25.24
N SER A 56 57.77 -0.56 -25.65
CA SER A 56 59.10 -0.61 -25.06
C SER A 56 59.65 0.80 -24.82
N SER A 57 60.61 0.94 -23.89
CA SER A 57 61.20 2.25 -23.57
C SER A 57 61.97 2.89 -24.73
N VAL A 58 62.39 2.09 -25.72
CA VAL A 58 63.00 2.54 -26.98
C VAL A 58 62.54 1.65 -28.14
N SER A 59 62.72 2.09 -29.39
CA SER A 59 62.43 1.30 -30.59
C SER A 59 63.60 0.39 -30.99
N SER A 60 63.27 -0.72 -31.66
CA SER A 60 64.24 -1.62 -32.30
C SER A 60 64.33 -1.28 -33.80
N PRO A 61 65.53 -1.24 -34.42
CA PRO A 61 66.85 -1.42 -33.80
C PRO A 61 67.28 -0.21 -32.96
N VAL A 62 68.15 -0.45 -31.98
CA VAL A 62 68.72 0.59 -31.11
C VAL A 62 70.20 0.82 -31.43
N LEU A 63 70.59 2.10 -31.58
CA LEU A 63 71.98 2.53 -31.68
C LEU A 63 72.56 2.73 -30.27
N VAL A 64 73.61 2.00 -29.95
CA VAL A 64 74.21 2.03 -28.60
C VAL A 64 75.30 3.08 -28.54
N THR A 65 75.04 4.25 -27.94
CA THR A 65 76.06 5.31 -27.74
C THR A 65 76.54 5.44 -26.28
N GLY A 66 75.91 4.69 -25.36
CA GLY A 66 76.21 4.64 -23.93
C GLY A 66 75.39 3.56 -23.21
N PRO A 67 75.53 3.41 -21.88
CA PRO A 67 74.69 2.50 -21.09
C PRO A 67 73.20 2.81 -21.27
N ILE A 68 72.40 1.81 -21.61
CA ILE A 68 70.95 1.96 -21.83
C ILE A 68 70.18 0.82 -21.17
N THR A 69 69.03 1.15 -20.58
CA THR A 69 68.07 0.15 -20.09
C THR A 69 66.86 0.12 -21.01
N ILE A 70 66.63 -1.03 -21.63
CA ILE A 70 65.50 -1.26 -22.54
C ILE A 70 64.45 -2.02 -21.76
N THR A 71 63.29 -1.40 -21.51
CA THR A 71 62.20 -2.00 -20.73
C THR A 71 61.03 -2.32 -21.65
N GLY A 72 60.54 -3.56 -21.63
CA GLY A 72 59.25 -3.92 -22.21
C GLY A 72 58.12 -3.67 -21.22
N PHE A 73 57.10 -2.93 -21.63
CA PHE A 73 55.93 -2.61 -20.80
C PHE A 73 54.76 -3.52 -21.16
N TYR A 74 54.18 -4.15 -20.15
CA TYR A 74 53.03 -5.04 -20.31
C TYR A 74 51.85 -4.56 -19.48
N LYS A 75 50.64 -4.85 -19.96
CA LYS A 75 49.40 -4.78 -19.18
C LYS A 75 48.82 -6.16 -18.94
N THR A 76 48.24 -6.35 -17.76
CA THR A 76 47.49 -7.56 -17.42
C THR A 76 46.09 -7.51 -18.02
N GLN A 77 45.64 -8.65 -18.53
CA GLN A 77 44.30 -8.86 -19.04
C GLN A 77 43.74 -10.17 -18.50
N TYR A 78 42.44 -10.21 -18.26
CA TYR A 78 41.71 -11.41 -17.83
C TYR A 78 40.74 -11.86 -18.91
N TYR A 79 40.52 -13.17 -19.00
CA TYR A 79 39.57 -13.75 -19.93
C TYR A 79 38.15 -13.71 -19.35
N LEU A 80 37.22 -13.12 -20.10
CA LEU A 80 35.79 -13.19 -19.83
C LEU A 80 35.17 -14.23 -20.77
N TYR A 81 34.55 -15.26 -20.21
CA TYR A 81 33.78 -16.24 -20.98
C TYR A 81 32.28 -16.02 -20.79
N VAL A 82 31.58 -15.69 -21.87
CA VAL A 82 30.13 -15.45 -21.88
C VAL A 82 29.42 -16.53 -22.70
N SER A 83 28.37 -17.13 -22.13
CA SER A 83 27.60 -18.19 -22.78
C SER A 83 26.12 -18.14 -22.39
N ALA A 84 25.27 -18.91 -23.06
CA ALA A 84 23.86 -19.07 -22.71
C ALA A 84 23.55 -20.50 -22.25
N ILE A 85 22.48 -20.65 -21.45
CA ILE A 85 21.80 -21.91 -21.21
C ILE A 85 20.35 -21.77 -21.69
N PRO A 86 19.85 -22.67 -22.57
CA PRO A 86 20.55 -23.81 -23.21
C PRO A 86 21.79 -23.44 -24.03
N ALA A 87 22.74 -24.37 -24.12
CA ALA A 87 24.01 -24.15 -24.84
C ALA A 87 23.76 -23.96 -26.35
N GLY A 88 24.50 -23.03 -26.97
CA GLY A 88 24.37 -22.71 -28.40
C GLY A 88 23.15 -21.86 -28.76
N LEU A 89 22.45 -21.33 -27.76
CA LEU A 89 21.24 -20.54 -27.98
C LEU A 89 21.52 -19.15 -28.59
N VAL A 90 22.57 -18.49 -28.11
CA VAL A 90 23.02 -17.18 -28.61
C VAL A 90 24.53 -17.08 -28.44
N ASP A 91 25.18 -16.49 -29.45
CA ASP A 91 26.60 -16.20 -29.41
C ASP A 91 26.85 -14.79 -28.86
N PHE A 92 27.85 -14.67 -28.00
CA PHE A 92 28.18 -13.42 -27.33
C PHE A 92 29.50 -12.85 -27.83
N ASN A 93 29.47 -11.62 -28.35
CA ASN A 93 30.66 -10.92 -28.85
C ASN A 93 31.57 -10.38 -27.74
N TRP A 94 31.19 -10.54 -26.46
CA TRP A 94 31.96 -10.07 -25.30
C TRP A 94 32.98 -11.09 -24.80
N THR A 95 32.96 -12.31 -25.31
CA THR A 95 33.92 -13.35 -24.91
C THR A 95 35.32 -13.01 -25.42
N GLY A 96 36.29 -12.92 -24.52
CA GLY A 96 37.66 -12.56 -24.88
C GLY A 96 38.49 -11.98 -23.75
N TRP A 97 39.65 -11.44 -24.13
CA TRP A 97 40.62 -10.82 -23.22
C TRP A 97 40.29 -9.34 -22.99
N HIS A 98 40.16 -8.95 -21.73
CA HIS A 98 39.84 -7.58 -21.30
C HIS A 98 40.89 -7.07 -20.33
N ASP A 99 41.14 -5.75 -20.32
CA ASP A 99 42.13 -5.14 -19.44
C ASP A 99 41.75 -5.32 -17.96
N ALA A 100 42.74 -5.65 -17.12
CA ALA A 100 42.53 -5.76 -15.67
C ALA A 100 41.98 -4.43 -15.10
N GLY A 101 40.93 -4.51 -14.28
CA GLY A 101 40.21 -3.37 -13.71
C GLY A 101 39.22 -2.69 -14.65
N SER A 102 39.08 -3.16 -15.90
CA SER A 102 38.04 -2.67 -16.81
C SER A 102 36.65 -3.15 -16.39
N ARG A 103 35.60 -2.47 -16.86
CA ARG A 103 34.20 -2.86 -16.64
C ARG A 103 33.54 -3.19 -17.97
N VAL A 104 33.02 -4.41 -18.08
CA VAL A 104 32.31 -4.89 -19.27
C VAL A 104 30.82 -4.96 -18.97
N GLY A 105 30.02 -4.21 -19.75
CA GLY A 105 28.56 -4.28 -19.70
C GLY A 105 28.06 -5.49 -20.49
N LEU A 106 27.34 -6.39 -19.82
CA LEU A 106 26.70 -7.54 -20.46
C LEU A 106 25.19 -7.33 -20.50
N GLU A 107 24.62 -7.43 -21.68
CA GLU A 107 23.18 -7.36 -21.91
C GLU A 107 22.71 -8.63 -22.59
N ALA A 108 21.73 -9.31 -22.01
CA ALA A 108 21.20 -10.54 -22.58
C ALA A 108 20.34 -10.18 -23.79
N PRO A 109 20.67 -10.68 -25.00
CA PRO A 109 19.89 -10.42 -26.21
C PRO A 109 18.49 -11.01 -26.11
N ASP A 110 17.54 -10.43 -26.83
CA ASP A 110 16.26 -11.08 -27.05
C ASP A 110 16.47 -12.32 -27.94
N VAL A 111 16.10 -13.49 -27.42
CA VAL A 111 16.22 -14.76 -28.14
C VAL A 111 14.84 -15.30 -28.49
N GLN A 112 14.68 -15.68 -29.76
CA GLN A 112 13.44 -16.24 -30.30
C GLN A 112 13.02 -17.52 -29.54
N GLY A 113 11.90 -17.48 -28.79
CA GLY A 113 11.28 -18.64 -28.14
C GLY A 113 11.71 -18.89 -26.71
N TYR A 114 12.48 -17.95 -26.17
CA TYR A 114 13.07 -18.02 -24.86
C TYR A 114 12.87 -16.69 -24.14
N THR A 115 12.60 -16.75 -22.85
CA THR A 115 12.57 -15.58 -21.97
C THR A 115 13.85 -15.60 -21.13
N PHE A 116 14.59 -14.49 -21.15
CA PHE A 116 15.73 -14.31 -20.27
C PHE A 116 15.27 -14.36 -18.80
N LYS A 117 15.94 -15.19 -17.99
CA LYS A 117 15.64 -15.33 -16.57
C LYS A 117 16.57 -14.50 -15.70
N ARG A 118 17.87 -14.72 -15.85
CA ARG A 118 18.91 -14.09 -15.01
C ARG A 118 20.30 -14.30 -15.60
N TRP A 119 21.24 -13.53 -15.08
CA TRP A 119 22.67 -13.81 -15.24
C TRP A 119 23.18 -14.70 -14.11
N ILE A 120 24.12 -15.59 -14.42
CA ILE A 120 24.91 -16.37 -13.46
C ILE A 120 26.38 -15.98 -13.67
N LEU A 121 26.97 -15.30 -12.70
CA LEU A 121 28.38 -14.90 -12.70
C LEU A 121 29.14 -15.80 -11.72
N ASP A 122 30.14 -16.52 -12.23
CA ASP A 122 30.98 -17.46 -11.48
C ASP A 122 30.20 -18.46 -10.63
N GLY A 123 29.09 -18.94 -11.20
CA GLY A 123 28.18 -19.89 -10.55
C GLY A 123 27.14 -19.27 -9.61
N SER A 124 27.16 -17.96 -9.39
CA SER A 124 26.21 -17.25 -8.53
C SER A 124 25.21 -16.41 -9.34
N PRO A 125 23.90 -16.42 -9.02
CA PRO A 125 22.92 -15.61 -9.73
C PRO A 125 23.09 -14.11 -9.40
N VAL A 126 23.00 -13.26 -10.42
CA VAL A 126 23.10 -11.80 -10.31
C VAL A 126 21.83 -11.16 -10.85
N ALA A 127 21.33 -10.13 -10.16
CA ALA A 127 20.14 -9.41 -10.54
C ALA A 127 20.45 -8.28 -11.54
N GLY A 128 19.53 -8.07 -12.48
CA GLY A 128 19.61 -7.00 -13.49
C GLY A 128 19.90 -7.52 -14.89
N ASN A 129 19.50 -6.72 -15.88
CA ASN A 129 19.91 -6.82 -17.28
C ASN A 129 19.80 -5.40 -17.87
N PRO A 130 20.89 -4.74 -18.26
CA PRO A 130 22.26 -5.23 -18.29
C PRO A 130 22.92 -5.40 -16.90
N ILE A 131 24.00 -6.17 -16.83
CA ILE A 131 24.92 -6.26 -15.67
C ILE A 131 26.29 -5.66 -16.01
N GLN A 132 27.05 -5.29 -14.99
CA GLN A 132 28.44 -4.81 -15.11
C GLN A 132 29.39 -5.82 -14.46
N VAL A 133 30.37 -6.30 -15.22
CA VAL A 133 31.41 -7.21 -14.73
C VAL A 133 32.72 -6.42 -14.63
N GLU A 134 33.30 -6.33 -13.43
CA GLU A 134 34.61 -5.73 -13.21
C GLU A 134 35.69 -6.81 -13.34
N LEU A 135 36.69 -6.58 -14.18
CA LEU A 135 37.70 -7.59 -14.52
C LEU A 135 38.86 -7.54 -13.52
N ASP A 136 38.61 -7.94 -12.28
CA ASP A 136 39.65 -8.12 -11.25
C ASP A 136 40.36 -9.48 -11.35
N SER A 137 39.71 -10.42 -12.03
CA SER A 137 40.11 -11.78 -12.31
C SER A 137 39.38 -12.30 -13.57
N ALA A 138 39.62 -13.56 -13.95
CA ALA A 138 38.88 -14.18 -15.03
C ALA A 138 37.47 -14.57 -14.57
N HIS A 139 36.46 -14.26 -15.38
CA HIS A 139 35.06 -14.48 -15.04
C HIS A 139 34.36 -15.38 -16.05
N LYS A 140 33.36 -16.12 -15.57
CA LYS A 140 32.41 -16.87 -16.38
C LYS A 140 30.99 -16.32 -16.16
N ALA A 141 30.43 -15.71 -17.19
CA ALA A 141 29.06 -15.24 -17.20
C ALA A 141 28.16 -16.16 -18.05
N ILE A 142 27.01 -16.53 -17.52
CA ILE A 142 26.02 -17.35 -18.21
C ILE A 142 24.67 -16.62 -18.20
N ALA A 143 24.10 -16.38 -19.38
CA ALA A 143 22.72 -15.93 -19.52
C ALA A 143 21.79 -17.16 -19.46
N GLU A 144 20.98 -17.25 -18.43
CA GLU A 144 19.99 -18.32 -18.29
C GLU A 144 18.68 -17.91 -18.98
N TYR A 145 18.21 -18.74 -19.89
CA TYR A 145 16.93 -18.57 -20.58
C TYR A 145 15.99 -19.72 -20.25
N GLU A 146 14.70 -19.43 -20.20
CA GLU A 146 13.64 -20.43 -20.10
C GLU A 146 12.85 -20.48 -21.41
N SER A 147 12.61 -21.67 -21.95
CA SER A 147 11.76 -21.82 -23.13
C SER A 147 10.33 -21.39 -22.81
N VAL A 148 9.70 -20.57 -23.67
CA VAL A 148 8.34 -20.07 -23.42
C VAL A 148 7.26 -21.16 -23.63
N GLY A 149 7.68 -22.37 -24.04
CA GLY A 149 6.77 -23.45 -24.38
C GLY A 149 6.00 -23.16 -25.67
N VAL A 150 5.12 -24.08 -26.01
CA VAL A 150 4.25 -23.98 -27.19
C VAL A 150 3.07 -23.07 -26.85
N TYR A 151 2.82 -22.02 -27.64
CA TYR A 151 1.76 -21.05 -27.37
C TYR A 151 0.88 -20.78 -28.60
N ASN A 152 -0.32 -20.24 -28.36
CA ASN A 152 -1.26 -19.86 -29.41
C ASN A 152 -1.43 -18.35 -29.42
N VAL A 153 -1.45 -17.76 -30.61
CA VAL A 153 -1.63 -16.32 -30.81
C VAL A 153 -2.87 -16.10 -31.65
N THR A 154 -3.74 -15.20 -31.22
CA THR A 154 -4.85 -14.72 -32.04
C THR A 154 -4.63 -13.24 -32.34
N VAL A 155 -4.56 -12.88 -33.62
CA VAL A 155 -4.50 -11.48 -34.06
C VAL A 155 -5.90 -11.06 -34.49
N THR A 156 -6.42 -9.97 -33.91
CA THR A 156 -7.73 -9.41 -34.24
C THR A 156 -7.63 -7.92 -34.54
N ALA A 157 -8.67 -7.35 -35.14
CA ALA A 157 -8.76 -5.92 -35.39
C ALA A 157 -10.16 -5.40 -35.02
N LEU A 158 -10.21 -4.23 -34.39
CA LEU A 158 -11.43 -3.55 -34.01
C LEU A 158 -11.43 -2.12 -34.56
N TYR A 159 -12.57 -1.68 -35.05
CA TYR A 159 -12.84 -0.28 -35.34
C TYR A 159 -13.33 0.44 -34.07
N VAL A 160 -12.62 1.49 -33.71
CA VAL A 160 -12.95 2.42 -32.62
C VAL A 160 -13.56 3.67 -33.28
N PRO A 161 -14.73 4.17 -32.81
CA PRO A 161 -15.25 4.11 -31.43
C PRO A 161 -16.25 2.99 -31.09
N ARG A 162 -16.75 2.21 -32.06
CA ARG A 162 -17.85 1.25 -31.81
C ARG A 162 -17.41 -0.11 -31.28
N ASN A 163 -16.11 -0.35 -31.18
CA ASN A 163 -15.52 -1.64 -30.79
C ASN A 163 -16.00 -2.79 -31.69
N GLU A 164 -16.18 -2.48 -32.97
CA GLU A 164 -16.74 -3.35 -34.01
C GLU A 164 -15.60 -4.13 -34.67
N GLN A 165 -15.76 -5.43 -34.88
CA GLN A 165 -14.70 -6.23 -35.49
C GLN A 165 -14.54 -5.90 -36.97
N VAL A 166 -13.31 -5.60 -37.38
CA VAL A 166 -12.95 -5.31 -38.77
C VAL A 166 -11.89 -6.28 -39.27
N GLN A 167 -11.77 -6.38 -40.59
CA GLN A 167 -10.67 -7.10 -41.23
C GLN A 167 -9.54 -6.12 -41.54
N ALA A 168 -8.32 -6.47 -41.18
CA ALA A 168 -7.11 -5.77 -41.56
C ALA A 168 -6.06 -6.78 -42.03
N GLY A 169 -5.27 -6.41 -43.03
CA GLY A 169 -4.11 -7.18 -43.44
C GLY A 169 -2.99 -7.05 -42.41
N PHE A 170 -2.18 -8.09 -42.22
CA PHE A 170 -0.96 -8.02 -41.43
C PHE A 170 0.08 -8.98 -41.98
N THR A 171 1.34 -8.79 -41.60
CA THR A 171 2.40 -9.76 -41.84
C THR A 171 2.79 -10.47 -40.54
N TRP A 172 3.04 -11.77 -40.64
CA TRP A 172 3.61 -12.62 -39.61
C TRP A 172 4.90 -13.22 -40.16
N ASP A 173 6.04 -12.84 -39.61
CA ASP A 173 7.38 -13.17 -40.14
C ASP A 173 7.53 -12.89 -41.64
N GLY A 174 6.93 -11.79 -42.10
CA GLY A 174 6.94 -11.36 -43.50
C GLY A 174 5.87 -12.02 -44.39
N GLN A 175 5.17 -13.06 -43.94
CA GLN A 175 4.05 -13.67 -44.67
C GLN A 175 2.74 -12.94 -44.40
N SER A 176 1.90 -12.73 -45.43
CA SER A 176 0.67 -11.94 -45.32
C SER A 176 -0.53 -12.77 -44.86
N PHE A 177 -1.30 -12.21 -43.93
CA PHE A 177 -2.54 -12.78 -43.37
C PHE A 177 -3.59 -11.68 -43.18
N THR A 178 -4.82 -12.07 -42.81
CA THR A 178 -5.93 -11.13 -42.53
C THR A 178 -6.59 -11.45 -41.19
N THR A 179 -6.98 -10.43 -40.42
CA THR A 179 -7.67 -10.62 -39.14
C THR A 179 -9.14 -11.04 -39.32
N PRO A 180 -9.72 -11.81 -38.36
CA PRO A 180 -9.03 -12.48 -37.26
C PRO A 180 -8.24 -13.71 -37.76
N HIS A 181 -7.08 -13.96 -37.18
CA HIS A 181 -6.29 -15.16 -37.48
C HIS A 181 -5.68 -15.74 -36.21
N THR A 182 -5.75 -17.07 -36.06
CA THR A 182 -5.14 -17.78 -34.92
C THR A 182 -4.00 -18.66 -35.40
N PHE A 183 -2.80 -18.36 -34.92
CA PHE A 183 -1.65 -19.25 -35.01
C PHE A 183 -1.67 -20.19 -33.81
N ARG A 184 -1.46 -21.48 -34.09
CA ARG A 184 -1.42 -22.51 -33.06
C ARG A 184 -0.05 -23.13 -33.01
N SER A 185 0.29 -23.59 -31.82
CA SER A 185 1.52 -24.33 -31.57
C SER A 185 2.79 -23.59 -31.96
N LEU A 186 2.80 -22.28 -31.75
CA LEU A 186 3.97 -21.44 -31.98
C LEU A 186 5.04 -21.72 -30.94
N THR A 187 6.27 -21.65 -31.40
CA THR A 187 7.48 -21.66 -30.59
C THR A 187 8.37 -20.59 -31.16
N GLY A 188 9.07 -19.83 -30.33
CA GLY A 188 9.83 -18.71 -30.86
C GLY A 188 9.29 -17.37 -30.39
N SER A 189 9.86 -16.33 -30.97
CA SER A 189 9.34 -14.99 -31.05
C SER A 189 8.99 -14.73 -32.51
N HIS A 190 7.98 -13.93 -32.81
CA HIS A 190 7.53 -13.72 -34.19
C HIS A 190 7.34 -12.23 -34.47
N SER A 191 7.60 -11.81 -35.69
CA SER A 191 7.38 -10.43 -36.12
C SER A 191 5.95 -10.27 -36.64
N LEU A 192 5.18 -9.41 -35.98
CA LEU A 192 3.82 -9.05 -36.36
C LEU A 192 3.80 -7.59 -36.83
N VAL A 193 3.37 -7.33 -38.07
CA VAL A 193 3.18 -5.95 -38.56
C VAL A 193 1.79 -5.79 -39.14
N ILE A 194 0.94 -4.99 -38.49
CA ILE A 194 -0.41 -4.70 -38.99
C ILE A 194 -0.37 -3.66 -40.12
N SER A 195 -1.28 -3.77 -41.08
CA SER A 195 -1.43 -2.79 -42.16
C SER A 195 -1.77 -1.41 -41.59
N PRO A 196 -1.34 -0.33 -42.26
CA PRO A 196 -1.63 1.04 -41.82
C PRO A 196 -3.11 1.41 -41.97
N VAL A 197 -3.90 0.64 -42.72
CA VAL A 197 -5.34 0.79 -42.85
C VAL A 197 -6.06 -0.55 -42.77
N ASP A 198 -7.29 -0.56 -42.28
CA ASP A 198 -8.18 -1.72 -42.35
C ASP A 198 -8.83 -1.86 -43.74
N SER A 199 -9.63 -2.90 -43.92
CA SER A 199 -10.39 -3.18 -45.15
C SER A 199 -11.41 -2.10 -45.53
N GLN A 200 -11.76 -1.19 -44.61
CA GLN A 200 -12.67 -0.08 -44.82
C GLN A 200 -11.93 1.26 -44.98
N GLY A 201 -10.59 1.26 -44.95
CA GLY A 201 -9.76 2.45 -45.09
C GLY A 201 -9.56 3.25 -43.80
N HIS A 202 -9.98 2.74 -42.64
CA HIS A 202 -9.70 3.40 -41.37
C HIS A 202 -8.21 3.26 -41.03
N PRO A 203 -7.53 4.31 -40.53
CA PRO A 203 -6.12 4.24 -40.19
C PRO A 203 -5.87 3.41 -38.93
N PHE A 204 -4.72 2.71 -38.88
CA PHE A 204 -4.25 2.08 -37.66
C PHE A 204 -3.98 3.16 -36.60
N ALA A 205 -4.60 3.01 -35.43
CA ALA A 205 -4.44 3.95 -34.34
C ALA A 205 -3.37 3.49 -33.37
N LYS A 206 -3.59 2.32 -32.75
CA LYS A 206 -2.64 1.67 -31.86
C LYS A 206 -3.05 0.23 -31.62
N TRP A 207 -2.23 -0.48 -30.88
CA TRP A 207 -2.59 -1.77 -30.35
C TRP A 207 -3.31 -1.64 -29.01
N GLN A 208 -4.33 -2.47 -28.75
CA GLN A 208 -5.19 -2.32 -27.56
C GLN A 208 -4.42 -2.37 -26.23
N ASP A 209 -3.36 -3.18 -26.17
CA ASP A 209 -2.50 -3.42 -25.02
C ASP A 209 -1.27 -2.50 -24.94
N LEU A 210 -1.08 -1.58 -25.90
CA LEU A 210 0.02 -0.62 -25.90
C LEU A 210 -0.49 0.82 -26.05
N ASP A 211 0.30 1.78 -25.57
CA ASP A 211 0.06 3.21 -25.80
C ASP A 211 0.83 3.76 -27.00
N SER A 212 1.67 2.95 -27.64
CA SER A 212 2.38 3.30 -28.87
C SER A 212 1.52 3.07 -30.12
N ASN A 213 1.66 3.96 -31.10
CA ASN A 213 1.09 3.83 -32.45
C ASN A 213 2.01 3.05 -33.42
N THR A 214 3.02 2.34 -32.92
CA THR A 214 3.87 1.47 -33.75
C THR A 214 3.09 0.24 -34.23
N ALA A 215 2.94 0.11 -35.55
CA ALA A 215 2.25 -1.01 -36.18
C ALA A 215 2.99 -2.35 -36.03
N ALA A 216 4.31 -2.32 -35.95
CA ALA A 216 5.18 -3.50 -35.81
C ALA A 216 5.36 -3.93 -34.35
N ARG A 217 5.41 -5.25 -34.12
CA ARG A 217 5.64 -5.90 -32.83
C ARG A 217 6.45 -7.18 -32.92
N THR A 218 7.03 -7.53 -31.78
CA THR A 218 7.66 -8.82 -31.51
C THR A 218 6.78 -9.61 -30.54
N ILE A 219 6.33 -10.79 -30.95
CA ILE A 219 5.39 -11.64 -30.20
C ILE A 219 6.11 -12.86 -29.69
N SER A 220 6.30 -12.95 -28.37
CA SER A 220 7.01 -14.05 -27.71
C SER A 220 6.14 -14.84 -26.72
N ALA A 221 4.86 -14.51 -26.60
CA ALA A 221 3.92 -15.16 -25.68
C ALA A 221 2.54 -15.38 -26.32
N GLY A 222 1.81 -16.35 -25.78
CA GLY A 222 0.44 -16.63 -26.21
C GLY A 222 -0.55 -15.55 -25.74
N GLY A 223 -1.60 -15.34 -26.52
CA GLY A 223 -2.62 -14.35 -26.19
C GLY A 223 -3.41 -13.87 -27.39
N THR A 224 -4.24 -12.87 -27.15
CA THR A 224 -4.97 -12.15 -28.20
C THR A 224 -4.38 -10.75 -28.35
N TYR A 225 -3.94 -10.42 -29.56
CA TYR A 225 -3.37 -9.13 -29.91
C TYR A 225 -4.35 -8.40 -30.81
N THR A 226 -4.92 -7.30 -30.31
CA THR A 226 -6.00 -6.58 -30.97
C THR A 226 -5.50 -5.24 -31.51
N ALA A 227 -5.49 -5.08 -32.83
CA ALA A 227 -5.22 -3.79 -33.48
C ALA A 227 -6.46 -2.91 -33.45
N LEU A 228 -6.30 -1.64 -33.06
CA LEU A 228 -7.37 -0.65 -33.07
C LEU A 228 -7.22 0.23 -34.31
N PHE A 229 -8.29 0.34 -35.08
CA PHE A 229 -8.40 1.17 -36.28
C PHE A 229 -9.41 2.29 -36.09
N GLY A 230 -9.19 3.42 -36.75
CA GLY A 230 -10.03 4.62 -36.66
C GLY A 230 -9.32 5.79 -35.97
N ILE A 231 -10.10 6.77 -35.54
CA ILE A 231 -9.60 7.93 -34.80
C ILE A 231 -9.87 7.69 -33.31
N LEU A 232 -8.81 7.62 -32.51
CA LEU A 232 -8.95 7.59 -31.06
C LEU A 232 -9.25 9.00 -30.58
N THR A 233 -10.47 9.20 -30.10
CA THR A 233 -10.80 10.40 -29.32
C THR A 233 -10.12 10.28 -27.97
N GLU A 234 -9.18 11.19 -27.66
CA GLU A 234 -8.59 11.29 -26.34
C GLU A 234 -9.69 11.41 -25.28
N ASN A 235 -9.56 10.67 -24.18
CA ASN A 235 -10.56 10.68 -23.12
C ASN A 235 -9.91 10.37 -21.77
N PHE A 236 -10.61 10.71 -20.69
CA PHE A 236 -10.24 10.31 -19.34
C PHE A 236 -11.43 9.71 -18.60
N THR A 237 -11.15 8.89 -17.60
CA THR A 237 -12.13 8.35 -16.64
C THR A 237 -11.83 8.89 -15.26
N ILE A 238 -12.83 8.90 -14.39
CA ILE A 238 -12.70 9.33 -13.00
C ILE A 238 -13.32 8.28 -12.09
N THR A 239 -12.62 7.93 -11.02
CA THR A 239 -13.10 7.07 -9.94
C THR A 239 -12.84 7.75 -8.59
N ALA A 240 -13.58 7.34 -7.56
CA ALA A 240 -13.39 7.86 -6.21
C ALA A 240 -13.55 6.74 -5.19
N SER A 241 -12.73 6.76 -4.14
CA SER A 241 -12.73 5.76 -3.08
C SER A 241 -12.58 6.41 -1.70
N PRO A 242 -13.31 5.92 -0.68
CA PRO A 242 -14.36 4.91 -0.77
C PRO A 242 -15.66 5.48 -1.35
N GLU A 243 -16.58 4.63 -1.81
CA GLU A 243 -17.86 5.09 -2.39
C GLU A 243 -18.81 5.71 -1.36
N HIS A 244 -18.65 5.36 -0.08
CA HIS A 244 -19.45 5.86 1.04
C HIS A 244 -18.56 6.21 2.23
N GLN A 245 -18.82 7.37 2.81
CA GLN A 245 -18.24 7.82 4.08
C GLN A 245 -19.35 8.28 5.02
N ARG A 246 -19.13 8.11 6.33
CA ARG A 246 -20.03 8.59 7.37
C ARG A 246 -19.24 9.37 8.42
N ILE A 247 -19.68 10.58 8.73
CA ILE A 247 -19.06 11.43 9.77
C ILE A 247 -20.11 12.15 10.61
N GLY A 248 -19.73 12.50 11.83
CA GLY A 248 -20.51 13.39 12.69
C GLY A 248 -20.30 14.87 12.34
N PRO A 249 -21.22 15.77 12.75
CA PRO A 249 -21.00 17.22 12.66
C PRO A 249 -19.70 17.64 13.37
N GLY A 250 -18.93 18.53 12.75
CA GLY A 250 -17.66 19.04 13.29
C GLY A 250 -16.42 18.24 12.89
N MET A 251 -16.61 17.15 12.15
CA MET A 251 -15.53 16.25 11.74
C MET A 251 -15.12 16.48 10.29
N SER A 252 -14.01 15.87 9.88
CA SER A 252 -13.55 15.83 8.50
C SER A 252 -13.36 14.40 7.99
N THR A 253 -13.52 14.19 6.69
CA THR A 253 -13.22 12.93 5.99
C THR A 253 -12.48 13.21 4.68
N VAL A 254 -11.97 12.15 4.04
CA VAL A 254 -11.27 12.21 2.77
C VAL A 254 -11.82 11.18 1.78
N PHE A 255 -11.78 11.54 0.50
CA PHE A 255 -11.95 10.65 -0.64
C PHE A 255 -10.71 10.74 -1.53
N THR A 256 -10.20 9.62 -2.00
CA THR A 256 -9.16 9.58 -3.04
C THR A 256 -9.86 9.56 -4.39
N VAL A 257 -9.52 10.50 -5.25
CA VAL A 257 -10.04 10.61 -6.62
C VAL A 257 -8.94 10.23 -7.59
N ASN A 258 -9.17 9.20 -8.39
CA ASN A 258 -8.26 8.77 -9.43
C ASN A 258 -8.79 9.21 -10.79
N VAL A 259 -7.88 9.68 -11.64
CA VAL A 259 -8.17 10.03 -13.02
C VAL A 259 -7.24 9.22 -13.91
N GLU A 260 -7.81 8.39 -14.78
CA GLU A 260 -7.06 7.60 -15.75
C GLU A 260 -7.26 8.18 -17.14
N ALA A 261 -6.27 8.02 -18.00
CA ALA A 261 -6.27 8.54 -19.37
C ALA A 261 -6.15 7.39 -20.38
N PRO A 262 -7.23 6.63 -20.63
CA PRO A 262 -7.24 5.68 -21.72
C PRO A 262 -6.91 6.41 -23.03
N ASN A 263 -5.99 5.84 -23.81
CA ASN A 263 -5.54 6.38 -25.10
C ASN A 263 -4.73 7.69 -25.01
N GLY A 264 -3.98 7.91 -23.92
CA GLY A 264 -2.91 8.92 -23.90
C GLY A 264 -3.35 10.36 -23.64
N PHE A 265 -4.55 10.60 -23.11
CA PHE A 265 -5.01 11.93 -22.72
C PHE A 265 -4.03 12.57 -21.72
N SER A 266 -3.42 13.69 -22.10
CA SER A 266 -2.34 14.35 -21.34
C SER A 266 -2.61 15.82 -21.02
N SER A 267 -3.81 16.32 -21.35
CA SER A 267 -4.21 17.68 -20.99
C SER A 267 -4.51 17.80 -19.49
N PRO A 268 -4.26 18.96 -18.85
CA PRO A 268 -4.60 19.16 -17.44
C PRO A 268 -6.11 19.02 -17.17
N VAL A 269 -6.45 18.29 -16.10
CA VAL A 269 -7.82 18.07 -15.61
C VAL A 269 -8.01 18.81 -14.29
N THR A 270 -9.03 19.66 -14.23
CA THR A 270 -9.41 20.40 -13.01
C THR A 270 -10.57 19.72 -12.30
N LEU A 271 -10.44 19.52 -11.00
CA LEU A 271 -11.43 18.86 -10.16
C LEU A 271 -12.36 19.84 -9.45
N GLY A 272 -13.61 19.42 -9.27
CA GLY A 272 -14.64 20.13 -8.51
C GLY A 272 -15.60 19.17 -7.82
N VAL A 273 -16.36 19.67 -6.84
CA VAL A 273 -17.37 18.89 -6.12
C VAL A 273 -18.62 19.73 -5.89
N LYS A 274 -19.80 19.10 -6.02
CA LYS A 274 -21.12 19.66 -5.69
C LYS A 274 -21.89 18.69 -4.79
N GLY A 275 -22.95 19.19 -4.14
CA GLY A 275 -23.82 18.39 -3.25
C GLY A 275 -23.36 18.34 -1.79
N LEU A 276 -22.41 19.21 -1.41
CA LEU A 276 -21.91 19.30 -0.05
C LEU A 276 -23.02 19.67 0.96
N PRO A 277 -22.97 19.15 2.20
CA PRO A 277 -23.84 19.60 3.29
C PRO A 277 -23.71 21.11 3.55
N ALA A 278 -24.79 21.75 4.01
CA ALA A 278 -24.72 23.13 4.50
C ALA A 278 -23.71 23.24 5.66
N TYR A 279 -22.95 24.34 5.72
CA TYR A 279 -21.89 24.57 6.72
C TYR A 279 -20.71 23.60 6.63
N SER A 280 -20.41 23.08 5.44
CA SER A 280 -19.20 22.31 5.16
C SER A 280 -18.30 23.01 4.14
N ASN A 281 -17.03 22.61 4.11
CA ASN A 281 -16.04 23.06 3.12
C ASN A 281 -15.30 21.86 2.52
N SER A 282 -14.74 22.03 1.32
CA SER A 282 -14.00 20.99 0.61
C SER A 282 -12.73 21.52 -0.05
N THR A 283 -11.66 20.70 -0.06
CA THR A 283 -10.40 21.02 -0.74
C THR A 283 -9.88 19.82 -1.51
N PHE A 284 -9.28 20.05 -2.67
CA PHE A 284 -8.57 19.03 -3.46
C PHE A 284 -7.06 19.28 -3.41
N GLU A 285 -6.29 18.21 -3.25
CA GLU A 285 -4.82 18.26 -3.23
C GLU A 285 -4.24 17.13 -4.09
N PRO A 286 -3.74 17.42 -5.32
CA PRO A 286 -3.83 18.70 -6.04
C PRO A 286 -5.22 18.96 -6.65
N ARG A 287 -5.60 20.22 -6.86
CA ARG A 287 -6.89 20.58 -7.52
C ARG A 287 -6.89 20.37 -9.04
N THR A 288 -5.73 20.49 -9.66
CA THR A 288 -5.53 20.22 -11.09
C THR A 288 -4.39 19.22 -11.21
N LEU A 289 -4.57 18.20 -12.04
CA LEU A 289 -3.58 17.16 -12.29
C LEU A 289 -3.53 16.83 -13.79
N THR A 290 -2.40 16.31 -14.24
CA THR A 290 -2.26 15.72 -15.58
C THR A 290 -2.47 14.21 -15.45
N PRO A 291 -3.49 13.63 -16.10
CA PRO A 291 -3.70 12.18 -16.07
C PRO A 291 -2.54 11.40 -16.71
N PRO A 292 -2.26 10.17 -16.25
CA PRO A 292 -2.87 9.51 -15.09
C PRO A 292 -2.40 10.13 -13.77
N GLY A 293 -3.31 10.25 -12.80
CA GLY A 293 -2.95 10.82 -11.50
C GLY A 293 -4.08 10.71 -10.47
N SER A 294 -3.75 11.05 -9.23
CA SER A 294 -4.69 11.02 -8.10
C SER A 294 -4.73 12.35 -7.36
N SER A 295 -5.88 12.66 -6.76
CA SER A 295 -6.08 13.81 -5.88
C SER A 295 -6.83 13.40 -4.62
N THR A 296 -6.51 14.05 -3.50
CA THR A 296 -7.25 13.86 -2.25
C THR A 296 -8.31 14.95 -2.11
N LEU A 297 -9.59 14.55 -2.08
CA LEU A 297 -10.71 15.41 -1.69
C LEU A 297 -10.92 15.33 -0.18
N LYS A 298 -10.58 16.41 0.54
CA LYS A 298 -10.90 16.56 1.96
C LYS A 298 -12.19 17.34 2.13
N ILE A 299 -13.07 16.85 3.00
CA ILE A 299 -14.32 17.53 3.38
C ILE A 299 -14.31 17.75 4.88
N SER A 300 -14.58 18.99 5.30
CA SER A 300 -14.64 19.38 6.71
C SER A 300 -16.02 19.96 7.00
N THR A 301 -16.61 19.58 8.14
CA THR A 301 -17.96 19.97 8.55
C THR A 301 -17.92 20.80 9.83
N SER A 302 -18.94 21.64 10.05
CA SER A 302 -19.15 22.33 11.33
C SER A 302 -19.98 21.48 12.30
N SER A 303 -19.95 21.82 13.59
CA SER A 303 -20.80 21.19 14.61
C SER A 303 -22.31 21.41 14.39
N THR A 304 -22.69 22.36 13.53
CA THR A 304 -24.07 22.69 13.16
C THR A 304 -24.48 22.13 11.79
N THR A 305 -23.61 21.37 11.14
CA THR A 305 -23.91 20.75 9.84
C THR A 305 -25.10 19.78 10.00
N PRO A 306 -26.17 19.91 9.18
CA PRO A 306 -27.34 19.06 9.31
C PRO A 306 -27.03 17.58 9.11
N VAL A 307 -27.71 16.74 9.88
CA VAL A 307 -27.70 15.27 9.73
C VAL A 307 -28.51 14.91 8.49
N GLY A 308 -28.02 13.95 7.70
CA GLY A 308 -28.64 13.57 6.44
C GLY A 308 -27.71 12.76 5.54
N SER A 309 -28.23 12.26 4.43
CA SER A 309 -27.43 11.62 3.38
C SER A 309 -27.26 12.59 2.22
N TYR A 310 -26.02 12.78 1.79
CA TYR A 310 -25.62 13.71 0.76
C TYR A 310 -24.95 12.94 -0.37
N ILE A 311 -25.45 13.13 -1.59
CA ILE A 311 -24.82 12.59 -2.80
C ILE A 311 -23.89 13.68 -3.33
N LEU A 312 -22.59 13.40 -3.26
CA LEU A 312 -21.56 14.31 -3.76
C LEU A 312 -21.28 13.97 -5.21
N THR A 313 -21.33 14.99 -6.07
CA THR A 313 -20.96 14.87 -7.48
C THR A 313 -19.56 15.45 -7.66
N ILE A 314 -18.58 14.58 -7.81
CA ILE A 314 -17.20 14.97 -8.13
C ILE A 314 -17.09 15.08 -9.64
N THR A 315 -16.56 16.21 -10.12
CA THR A 315 -16.45 16.54 -11.54
C THR A 315 -14.98 16.74 -11.90
N ALA A 316 -14.55 16.12 -12.99
CA ALA A 316 -13.27 16.34 -13.64
C ALA A 316 -13.51 16.99 -15.01
N THR A 317 -12.86 18.13 -15.27
CA THR A 317 -12.98 18.88 -16.53
C THR A 317 -11.61 19.11 -17.14
N GLY A 318 -11.43 18.72 -18.41
CA GLY A 318 -10.18 18.92 -19.15
C GLY A 318 -10.41 18.83 -20.66
N ASN A 319 -9.77 19.71 -21.44
CA ASN A 319 -9.88 19.76 -22.91
C ASN A 319 -11.33 19.68 -23.45
N GLY A 320 -12.28 20.39 -22.82
CA GLY A 320 -13.71 20.38 -23.20
C GLY A 320 -14.50 19.13 -22.77
N LEU A 321 -13.84 18.09 -22.24
CA LEU A 321 -14.50 16.90 -21.69
C LEU A 321 -14.85 17.10 -20.22
N VAL A 322 -16.00 16.57 -19.83
CA VAL A 322 -16.49 16.55 -18.45
C VAL A 322 -16.83 15.11 -18.06
N ARG A 323 -16.26 14.65 -16.95
CA ARG A 323 -16.56 13.35 -16.34
C ARG A 323 -16.96 13.54 -14.89
N THR A 324 -17.87 12.69 -14.42
CA THR A 324 -18.38 12.77 -13.05
C THR A 324 -18.39 11.41 -12.39
N VAL A 325 -18.10 11.39 -11.09
CA VAL A 325 -18.31 10.22 -10.21
C VAL A 325 -19.13 10.66 -9.00
N LEU A 326 -19.97 9.75 -8.52
CA LEU A 326 -20.83 9.98 -7.36
C LEU A 326 -20.25 9.25 -6.15
N VAL A 327 -20.19 9.94 -5.01
CA VAL A 327 -19.90 9.33 -3.71
C VAL A 327 -20.95 9.77 -2.71
N ARG A 328 -21.17 8.96 -1.66
CA ARG A 328 -22.15 9.26 -0.63
C ARG A 328 -21.44 9.71 0.65
N LEU A 329 -21.87 10.84 1.19
CA LEU A 329 -21.49 11.31 2.51
C LEU A 329 -22.72 11.29 3.42
N SER A 330 -22.68 10.49 4.48
CA SER A 330 -23.72 10.48 5.50
C SER A 330 -23.29 11.30 6.71
N MET A 331 -24.03 12.38 6.98
CA MET A 331 -23.93 13.12 8.22
C MET A 331 -24.82 12.46 9.26
N GLY A 332 -24.23 11.99 10.34
CA GLY A 332 -24.98 11.42 11.45
C GLY A 332 -24.05 10.92 12.54
N ALA A 333 -24.50 10.98 13.79
CA ALA A 333 -23.76 10.41 14.90
C ALA A 333 -23.38 8.96 14.56
N CYS A 334 -22.08 8.65 14.51
CA CYS A 334 -21.60 7.27 14.51
C CYS A 334 -21.83 6.72 15.92
N ILE A 335 -23.03 6.16 16.14
CA ILE A 335 -23.42 5.59 17.43
C ILE A 335 -22.99 4.13 17.43
N VAL A 336 -22.36 3.71 18.53
CA VAL A 336 -21.94 2.31 18.78
C VAL A 336 -23.09 1.33 18.51
N ALA A 337 -24.32 1.65 18.95
CA ALA A 337 -25.51 0.84 18.69
C ALA A 337 -25.79 0.68 17.18
N THR A 338 -25.77 1.74 16.39
CA THR A 338 -26.01 1.65 14.94
C THR A 338 -24.92 0.82 14.24
N ALA A 339 -23.65 0.99 14.62
CA ALA A 339 -22.55 0.20 14.09
C ALA A 339 -22.68 -1.29 14.45
N THR A 340 -23.21 -1.58 15.65
CA THR A 340 -23.39 -2.94 16.17
C THR A 340 -24.57 -3.67 15.52
N TYR A 341 -25.72 -2.99 15.36
CA TYR A 341 -26.94 -3.57 14.81
C TYR A 341 -27.06 -3.41 13.29
N GLY A 342 -26.12 -2.72 12.65
CA GLY A 342 -26.01 -2.58 11.19
C GLY A 342 -27.05 -1.69 10.54
N SER A 343 -28.07 -1.23 11.29
CA SER A 343 -29.12 -0.36 10.77
C SER A 343 -29.64 0.60 11.82
N GLU A 344 -29.93 1.82 11.40
CA GLU A 344 -30.65 2.81 12.20
C GLU A 344 -32.12 2.44 12.42
N LEU A 345 -32.67 1.59 11.56
CA LEU A 345 -34.05 1.11 11.64
C LEU A 345 -34.16 -0.18 12.46
N SER A 346 -33.06 -0.67 13.05
CA SER A 346 -33.15 -1.85 13.91
C SER A 346 -34.07 -1.56 15.11
N PRO A 347 -34.86 -2.55 15.57
CA PRO A 347 -35.75 -2.37 16.72
C PRO A 347 -35.02 -1.86 17.97
N GLU A 348 -33.79 -2.31 18.20
CA GLU A 348 -32.96 -1.92 19.34
C GLU A 348 -32.53 -0.46 19.26
N VAL A 349 -32.07 -0.01 18.08
CA VAL A 349 -31.66 1.39 17.87
C VAL A 349 -32.88 2.32 17.94
N GLN A 350 -34.03 1.88 17.44
CA GLN A 350 -35.29 2.62 17.54
C GLN A 350 -35.79 2.73 18.98
N PHE A 351 -35.69 1.65 19.77
CA PHE A 351 -35.99 1.69 21.20
C PHE A 351 -35.11 2.71 21.93
N LEU A 352 -33.78 2.65 21.74
CA LEU A 352 -32.84 3.59 22.38
C LEU A 352 -33.15 5.05 22.03
N ARG A 353 -33.50 5.31 20.76
CA ARG A 353 -33.94 6.65 20.32
C ARG A 353 -35.24 7.07 20.97
N SER A 354 -36.25 6.21 20.98
CA SER A 354 -37.54 6.51 21.61
C SER A 354 -37.38 6.77 23.10
N PHE A 355 -36.60 5.97 23.82
CA PHE A 355 -36.29 6.17 25.23
C PHE A 355 -35.60 7.53 25.46
N ARG A 356 -34.55 7.82 24.68
CA ARG A 356 -33.86 9.11 24.75
C ARG A 356 -34.80 10.28 24.47
N ASP A 357 -35.52 10.25 23.37
CA ASP A 357 -36.25 11.42 22.86
C ASP A 357 -37.58 11.63 23.58
N ARG A 358 -38.30 10.57 23.94
CA ARG A 358 -39.64 10.67 24.54
C ARG A 358 -39.64 10.65 26.07
N ILE A 359 -38.66 10.00 26.69
CA ILE A 359 -38.60 9.88 28.16
C ILE A 359 -37.54 10.82 28.72
N VAL A 360 -36.30 10.73 28.25
CA VAL A 360 -35.18 11.46 28.86
C VAL A 360 -35.17 12.93 28.44
N LYS A 361 -35.16 13.23 27.15
CA LYS A 361 -35.09 14.61 26.65
C LYS A 361 -36.37 15.42 26.82
N ASN A 362 -37.46 14.79 27.25
CA ASN A 362 -38.74 15.46 27.48
C ASN A 362 -38.83 16.13 28.86
N THR A 363 -37.75 16.08 29.64
CA THR A 363 -37.64 16.68 30.98
C THR A 363 -36.41 17.58 31.05
N PHE A 364 -36.45 18.59 31.93
CA PHE A 364 -35.34 19.50 32.15
C PHE A 364 -34.13 18.76 32.75
N ALA A 365 -34.37 17.86 33.72
CA ALA A 365 -33.32 17.04 34.30
C ALA A 365 -32.69 16.09 33.26
N GLY A 366 -33.51 15.41 32.46
CA GLY A 366 -33.02 14.45 31.48
C GLY A 366 -32.32 15.10 30.27
N ASP A 367 -32.81 16.22 29.75
CA ASP A 367 -32.11 16.96 28.69
C ASP A 367 -30.76 17.54 29.16
N SER A 368 -30.71 18.03 30.41
CA SER A 368 -29.46 18.46 31.04
C SER A 368 -28.48 17.28 31.19
N PHE A 369 -28.92 16.13 31.69
CA PHE A 369 -28.11 14.92 31.73
C PHE A 369 -27.59 14.53 30.34
N MET A 370 -28.45 14.53 29.32
CA MET A 370 -28.06 14.17 27.95
C MET A 370 -27.03 15.12 27.37
N THR A 371 -27.03 16.39 27.76
CA THR A 371 -26.00 17.36 27.36
C THR A 371 -24.63 16.96 27.90
N ALA A 372 -24.55 16.65 29.20
CA ALA A 372 -23.31 16.18 29.83
C ALA A 372 -22.86 14.82 29.27
N PHE A 373 -23.78 13.87 29.17
CA PHE A 373 -23.54 12.53 28.64
C PHE A 373 -23.03 12.57 27.20
N ASN A 374 -23.67 13.34 26.30
CA ASN A 374 -23.26 13.42 24.90
C ASN A 374 -21.85 13.99 24.75
N THR A 375 -21.48 14.98 25.57
CA THR A 375 -20.13 15.57 25.54
C THR A 375 -19.06 14.52 25.84
N TRP A 376 -19.31 13.66 26.83
CA TRP A 376 -18.43 12.55 27.15
C TRP A 376 -18.53 11.40 26.13
N TYR A 377 -19.72 11.04 25.69
CA TYR A 377 -19.93 9.91 24.77
C TYR A 377 -19.32 10.14 23.39
N TYR A 378 -19.43 11.35 22.85
CA TYR A 378 -18.92 11.66 21.52
C TYR A 378 -17.40 11.92 21.47
N CYS A 379 -16.72 12.00 22.62
CA CYS A 379 -15.26 12.12 22.62
C CYS A 379 -14.56 10.81 22.20
N PHE A 380 -15.24 9.65 22.31
CA PHE A 380 -14.66 8.35 21.97
C PHE A 380 -15.54 7.47 21.07
N SER A 381 -16.85 7.73 20.96
CA SER A 381 -17.75 6.83 20.22
C SER A 381 -17.52 6.76 18.70
N PRO A 382 -17.15 7.84 17.97
CA PRO A 382 -16.92 7.74 16.53
C PRO A 382 -15.83 6.74 16.11
N PRO A 383 -14.58 6.81 16.64
CA PRO A 383 -13.55 5.85 16.25
C PRO A 383 -13.91 4.40 16.65
N VAL A 384 -14.63 4.22 17.76
CA VAL A 384 -15.12 2.90 18.19
C VAL A 384 -16.19 2.36 17.23
N ALA A 385 -17.13 3.20 16.80
CA ALA A 385 -18.19 2.81 15.87
C ALA A 385 -17.63 2.44 14.49
N ASP A 386 -16.63 3.17 14.00
CA ASP A 386 -15.95 2.88 12.73
C ASP A 386 -15.24 1.52 12.79
N PHE A 387 -14.52 1.25 13.89
CA PHE A 387 -13.90 -0.05 14.14
C PHE A 387 -14.92 -1.20 14.16
N ILE A 388 -16.04 -1.02 14.85
CA ILE A 388 -17.11 -2.03 14.91
C ILE A 388 -17.70 -2.27 13.52
N SER A 389 -17.95 -1.22 12.74
CA SER A 389 -18.61 -1.32 11.44
C SER A 389 -17.82 -2.17 10.43
N SER A 390 -16.49 -2.17 10.54
CA SER A 390 -15.55 -2.89 9.67
C SER A 390 -15.24 -4.33 10.12
N HIS A 391 -15.60 -4.72 11.35
CA HIS A 391 -15.24 -6.03 11.91
C HIS A 391 -16.45 -6.82 12.42
N GLU A 392 -16.81 -7.91 11.73
CA GLU A 392 -17.96 -8.76 12.10
C GLU A 392 -17.87 -9.37 13.51
N LEU A 393 -16.66 -9.81 13.93
CA LEU A 393 -16.46 -10.31 15.29
C LEU A 393 -16.66 -9.21 16.35
N ALA A 394 -16.22 -7.97 16.06
CA ALA A 394 -16.42 -6.85 16.97
C ALA A 394 -17.92 -6.52 17.12
N LYS A 395 -18.70 -6.58 16.02
CA LYS A 395 -20.17 -6.45 16.08
C LYS A 395 -20.78 -7.50 16.99
N GLY A 396 -20.38 -8.77 16.85
CA GLY A 396 -20.87 -9.86 17.69
C GLY A 396 -20.61 -9.62 19.18
N VAL A 397 -19.37 -9.27 19.54
CA VAL A 397 -18.96 -9.00 20.93
C VAL A 397 -19.71 -7.81 21.52
N VAL A 398 -19.80 -6.71 20.78
CA VAL A 398 -20.51 -5.51 21.26
C VAL A 398 -22.02 -5.76 21.35
N LYS A 399 -22.60 -6.58 20.47
CA LYS A 399 -24.02 -6.96 20.54
C LYS A 399 -24.34 -7.73 21.81
N VAL A 400 -23.49 -8.69 22.20
CA VAL A 400 -23.60 -9.40 23.48
C VAL A 400 -23.44 -8.43 24.66
N GLY A 401 -22.50 -7.49 24.57
CA GLY A 401 -22.29 -6.46 25.59
C GLY A 401 -23.47 -5.48 25.74
N LEU A 402 -24.15 -5.13 24.65
CA LEU A 402 -25.30 -4.22 24.65
C LEU A 402 -26.61 -4.88 25.07
N TYR A 403 -26.72 -6.21 24.97
CA TYR A 403 -27.98 -6.91 25.23
C TYR A 403 -28.50 -6.70 26.67
N PRO A 404 -27.69 -6.87 27.75
CA PRO A 404 -28.13 -6.56 29.10
C PRO A 404 -28.44 -5.07 29.29
N LEU A 405 -27.66 -4.17 28.67
CA LEU A 405 -27.87 -2.72 28.76
C LEU A 405 -29.24 -2.32 28.19
N ILE A 406 -29.61 -2.86 27.02
CA ILE A 406 -30.93 -2.60 26.43
C ILE A 406 -32.03 -3.16 27.33
N GLY A 407 -31.86 -4.35 27.90
CA GLY A 407 -32.81 -4.92 28.86
C GLY A 407 -32.98 -4.01 30.10
N ILE A 408 -31.89 -3.48 30.65
CA ILE A 408 -31.92 -2.53 31.77
C ILE A 408 -32.73 -1.28 31.43
N LEU A 409 -32.54 -0.73 30.22
CA LEU A 409 -33.27 0.44 29.78
C LEU A 409 -34.76 0.15 29.56
N HIS A 410 -35.16 -1.08 29.21
CA HIS A 410 -36.58 -1.46 29.20
C HIS A 410 -37.18 -1.42 30.62
N VAL A 411 -36.45 -1.93 31.62
CA VAL A 411 -36.89 -1.88 33.03
C VAL A 411 -36.96 -0.44 33.52
N ALA A 412 -35.98 0.39 33.19
CA ALA A 412 -35.97 1.82 33.52
C ALA A 412 -37.15 2.56 32.86
N SER A 413 -37.42 2.25 31.58
CA SER A 413 -38.59 2.77 30.85
C SER A 413 -39.91 2.38 31.54
N ALA A 414 -40.04 1.13 32.00
CA ALA A 414 -41.22 0.68 32.73
C ALA A 414 -41.37 1.42 34.08
N ALA A 415 -40.27 1.71 34.78
CA ALA A 415 -40.30 2.48 36.02
C ALA A 415 -40.77 3.93 35.80
N HIS A 416 -40.48 4.52 34.63
CA HIS A 416 -40.98 5.85 34.28
C HIS A 416 -42.51 5.90 34.17
N ILE A 417 -43.15 4.82 33.69
CA ILE A 417 -44.61 4.74 33.51
C ILE A 417 -45.36 4.93 34.83
N LEU A 418 -44.76 4.52 35.96
CA LEU A 418 -45.35 4.68 37.29
C LEU A 418 -45.57 6.15 37.68
N PHE A 419 -44.85 7.08 37.04
CA PHE A 419 -44.89 8.52 37.30
C PHE A 419 -45.19 9.33 36.03
N LYS A 420 -46.06 8.82 35.15
CA LYS A 420 -46.43 9.47 33.88
C LYS A 420 -46.92 10.92 34.06
N ASP A 421 -47.54 11.24 35.19
CA ASP A 421 -48.11 12.56 35.49
C ASP A 421 -47.10 13.49 36.19
N ALA A 422 -45.92 12.98 36.55
CA ALA A 422 -44.82 13.71 37.18
C ALA A 422 -43.49 13.39 36.48
N LEU A 423 -43.35 13.90 35.25
CA LEU A 423 -42.27 13.52 34.32
C LEU A 423 -40.86 13.67 34.92
N GLU A 424 -40.58 14.74 35.67
CA GLU A 424 -39.29 14.95 36.34
C GLU A 424 -38.99 13.86 37.38
N VAL A 425 -39.97 13.50 38.22
CA VAL A 425 -39.83 12.41 39.19
C VAL A 425 -39.64 11.08 38.46
N GLY A 426 -40.39 10.88 37.38
CA GLY A 426 -40.27 9.69 36.53
C GLY A 426 -38.89 9.55 35.90
N VAL A 427 -38.25 10.64 35.44
CA VAL A 427 -36.91 10.55 34.82
C VAL A 427 -35.83 10.26 35.88
N PHE A 428 -35.95 10.81 37.09
CA PHE A 428 -35.04 10.49 38.20
C PHE A 428 -35.16 9.02 38.63
N LEU A 429 -36.39 8.50 38.72
CA LEU A 429 -36.61 7.09 39.05
C LEU A 429 -36.05 6.18 37.95
N SER A 430 -36.35 6.47 36.68
CA SER A 430 -35.80 5.73 35.54
C SER A 430 -34.27 5.76 35.55
N GLY A 431 -33.67 6.94 35.77
CA GLY A 431 -32.22 7.11 35.90
C GLY A 431 -31.62 6.30 37.05
N ALA A 432 -32.27 6.28 38.21
CA ALA A 432 -31.86 5.49 39.36
C ALA A 432 -31.93 3.97 39.09
N VAL A 433 -33.03 3.50 38.50
CA VAL A 433 -33.20 2.09 38.12
C VAL A 433 -32.14 1.67 37.10
N ALA A 434 -31.93 2.49 36.07
CA ALA A 434 -30.91 2.23 35.05
C ALA A 434 -29.50 2.19 35.66
N SER A 435 -29.10 3.21 36.43
CA SER A 435 -27.77 3.28 37.02
C SER A 435 -27.52 2.19 38.05
N MET A 436 -28.52 1.84 38.87
CA MET A 436 -28.42 0.75 39.84
C MET A 436 -28.17 -0.58 39.14
N LEU A 437 -28.96 -0.90 38.12
CA LEU A 437 -28.80 -2.15 37.37
C LEU A 437 -27.51 -2.18 36.56
N ILE A 438 -27.08 -1.06 35.96
CA ILE A 438 -25.78 -0.96 35.28
C ILE A 438 -24.64 -1.22 36.27
N GLY A 439 -24.71 -0.64 37.46
CA GLY A 439 -23.72 -0.86 38.52
C GLY A 439 -23.64 -2.33 38.94
N THR A 440 -24.79 -3.00 39.10
CA THR A 440 -24.85 -4.42 39.46
C THR A 440 -24.35 -5.33 38.34
N VAL A 441 -24.75 -5.09 37.09
CA VAL A 441 -24.47 -6.00 35.96
C VAL A 441 -23.06 -5.81 35.40
N TYR A 442 -22.59 -4.56 35.28
CA TYR A 442 -21.32 -4.25 34.62
C TYR A 442 -20.21 -3.90 35.62
N LEU A 443 -20.51 -3.05 36.60
CA LEU A 443 -19.48 -2.50 37.48
C LEU A 443 -19.08 -3.48 38.61
N THR A 444 -20.02 -4.24 39.16
CA THR A 444 -19.74 -5.27 40.17
C THR A 444 -18.71 -6.31 39.71
N PRO A 445 -18.89 -7.02 38.57
CA PRO A 445 -17.89 -8.00 38.14
C PRO A 445 -16.55 -7.35 37.78
N ALA A 446 -16.56 -6.16 37.15
CA ALA A 446 -15.33 -5.45 36.78
C ALA A 446 -14.49 -5.04 38.00
N LEU A 447 -15.14 -4.62 39.09
CA LEU A 447 -14.45 -4.19 40.32
C LEU A 447 -14.23 -5.32 41.33
N ALA A 448 -14.89 -6.49 41.19
CA ALA A 448 -14.82 -7.59 42.15
C ALA A 448 -13.40 -8.00 42.59
N PRO A 449 -12.40 -8.13 41.69
CA PRO A 449 -11.03 -8.46 42.10
C PRO A 449 -10.39 -7.40 43.02
N LEU A 450 -10.63 -6.12 42.72
CA LEU A 450 -10.16 -5.01 43.54
C LEU A 450 -10.90 -4.98 44.89
N MET A 451 -12.21 -5.28 44.88
CA MET A 451 -13.04 -5.33 46.07
C MET A 451 -12.63 -6.45 47.04
N LEU A 452 -12.18 -7.59 46.52
CA LEU A 452 -11.61 -8.67 47.34
C LEU A 452 -10.27 -8.26 47.98
N ARG A 453 -9.42 -7.53 47.26
CA ARG A 453 -8.05 -7.15 47.70
C ARG A 453 -8.00 -5.94 48.63
N ARG A 454 -8.88 -4.94 48.46
CA ARG A 454 -8.79 -3.63 49.16
C ARG A 454 -10.08 -3.25 49.92
N LYS A 455 -10.57 -4.14 50.79
CA LYS A 455 -11.84 -3.96 51.53
C LYS A 455 -11.98 -2.61 52.26
N ARG A 456 -10.93 -2.09 52.90
CA ARG A 456 -10.97 -0.80 53.63
C ARG A 456 -11.15 0.39 52.70
N LEU A 457 -10.40 0.43 51.59
CA LEU A 457 -10.54 1.47 50.56
C LEU A 457 -11.95 1.45 49.97
N MET A 458 -12.49 0.26 49.69
CA MET A 458 -13.83 0.13 49.12
C MET A 458 -14.94 0.58 50.07
N MET A 459 -14.79 0.39 51.38
CA MET A 459 -15.72 0.97 52.35
C MET A 459 -15.67 2.49 52.38
N ALA A 460 -14.49 3.10 52.15
CA ALA A 460 -14.38 4.55 52.00
C ALA A 460 -15.06 5.02 50.70
N VAL A 461 -14.86 4.32 49.58
CA VAL A 461 -15.51 4.64 48.29
C VAL A 461 -17.04 4.55 48.39
N LEU A 462 -17.59 3.55 49.09
CA LEU A 462 -19.03 3.44 49.33
C LEU A 462 -19.59 4.66 50.09
N LYS A 463 -18.90 5.11 51.15
CA LYS A 463 -19.30 6.30 51.92
C LYS A 463 -19.25 7.56 51.05
N VAL A 464 -18.19 7.73 50.26
CA VAL A 464 -18.07 8.85 49.32
C VAL A 464 -19.19 8.81 48.28
N SER A 465 -19.52 7.63 47.75
CA SER A 465 -20.60 7.45 46.76
C SER A 465 -21.96 7.87 47.32
N THR A 466 -22.26 7.54 48.58
CA THR A 466 -23.52 7.99 49.21
C THR A 466 -23.58 9.51 49.39
N VAL A 467 -22.45 10.17 49.66
CA VAL A 467 -22.37 11.63 49.72
C VAL A 467 -22.56 12.24 48.32
N ILE A 468 -21.95 11.64 47.29
CA ILE A 468 -22.12 12.09 45.90
C ILE A 468 -23.60 12.01 45.47
N ILE A 469 -24.33 10.96 45.87
CA ILE A 469 -25.77 10.84 45.59
C ILE A 469 -26.55 11.98 46.24
N THR A 470 -26.36 12.22 47.53
CA THR A 470 -27.13 13.25 48.26
C THR A 470 -26.78 14.66 47.79
N SER A 471 -25.50 14.95 47.52
CA SER A 471 -25.07 16.20 46.90
C SER A 471 -25.61 16.35 45.48
N GLY A 472 -25.64 15.27 44.69
CA GLY A 472 -26.21 15.27 43.34
C GLY A 472 -27.71 15.60 43.35
N LEU A 473 -28.49 14.96 44.24
CA LEU A 473 -29.90 15.26 44.42
C LEU A 473 -30.13 16.72 44.87
N MET A 474 -29.31 17.23 45.80
CA MET A 474 -29.41 18.62 46.24
C MET A 474 -29.15 19.61 45.09
N LEU A 475 -28.10 19.38 44.31
CA LEU A 475 -27.77 20.19 43.14
C LEU A 475 -28.86 20.12 42.07
N SER A 476 -29.47 18.95 41.86
CA SER A 476 -30.60 18.80 40.97
C SER A 476 -31.84 19.54 41.46
N LEU A 477 -32.16 19.48 42.76
CA LEU A 477 -33.28 20.25 43.34
C LEU A 477 -33.07 21.76 43.20
N LEU A 478 -31.85 22.25 43.46
CA LEU A 478 -31.49 23.65 43.23
C LEU A 478 -31.55 23.99 41.74
N GLY A 479 -31.03 23.12 40.88
CA GLY A 479 -31.08 23.26 39.43
C GLY A 479 -32.52 23.38 38.91
N GLU A 480 -33.44 22.57 39.42
CA GLU A 480 -34.86 22.61 39.08
C GLU A 480 -35.50 23.92 39.59
N SER A 481 -35.28 24.25 40.86
CA SER A 481 -35.88 25.41 41.53
C SER A 481 -35.49 26.74 40.85
N TYR A 482 -34.27 26.82 40.32
CA TYR A 482 -33.75 28.02 39.64
C TYR A 482 -33.67 27.87 38.11
N SER A 483 -34.16 26.75 37.54
CA SER A 483 -34.03 26.42 36.12
C SER A 483 -32.58 26.55 35.59
N HIS A 484 -31.60 26.25 36.44
CA HIS A 484 -30.18 26.47 36.15
C HIS A 484 -29.54 25.21 35.55
N ARG A 485 -29.33 25.22 34.23
CA ARG A 485 -28.84 24.07 33.46
C ARG A 485 -27.52 23.48 33.97
N GLY A 486 -26.54 24.32 34.33
CA GLY A 486 -25.24 23.85 34.83
C GLY A 486 -25.32 23.05 36.14
N LEU A 487 -26.11 23.52 37.12
CA LEU A 487 -26.37 22.80 38.38
C LEU A 487 -27.09 21.49 38.11
N MET A 488 -28.07 21.49 37.19
CA MET A 488 -28.77 20.28 36.82
C MET A 488 -27.85 19.24 36.17
N MET A 489 -27.01 19.64 35.21
CA MET A 489 -26.01 18.78 34.57
C MET A 489 -25.07 18.12 35.58
N MET A 490 -24.54 18.91 36.53
CA MET A 490 -23.68 18.40 37.61
C MET A 490 -24.44 17.46 38.54
N GLY A 491 -25.64 17.87 38.99
CA GLY A 491 -26.49 17.11 39.89
C GLY A 491 -26.90 15.75 39.34
N THR A 492 -27.42 15.70 38.11
CA THR A 492 -27.85 14.45 37.46
C THR A 492 -26.67 13.51 37.18
N SER A 493 -25.51 14.06 36.80
CA SER A 493 -24.31 13.25 36.55
C SER A 493 -23.77 12.65 37.85
N MET A 494 -23.69 13.45 38.92
CA MET A 494 -23.30 12.97 40.25
C MET A 494 -24.27 11.91 40.76
N PHE A 495 -25.57 12.14 40.62
CA PHE A 495 -26.59 11.19 41.03
C PHE A 495 -26.44 9.83 40.32
N VAL A 496 -26.31 9.82 38.99
CA VAL A 496 -26.14 8.58 38.19
C VAL A 496 -24.85 7.84 38.55
N ILE A 497 -23.73 8.56 38.67
CA ILE A 497 -22.44 7.94 39.02
C ILE A 497 -22.49 7.37 40.44
N GLY A 498 -22.96 8.15 41.42
CA GLY A 498 -23.03 7.73 42.81
C GLY A 498 -23.94 6.51 43.01
N THR A 499 -25.09 6.48 42.34
CA THR A 499 -26.03 5.34 42.40
C THR A 499 -25.45 4.08 41.77
N MET A 500 -24.75 4.20 40.63
CA MET A 500 -24.05 3.09 39.97
C MET A 500 -22.95 2.48 40.85
N PHE A 501 -22.12 3.30 41.49
CA PHE A 501 -21.11 2.79 42.42
C PHE A 501 -21.75 2.14 43.64
N THR A 502 -22.74 2.79 44.25
CA THR A 502 -23.41 2.28 45.47
C THR A 502 -24.09 0.93 45.21
N SER A 503 -24.79 0.75 44.09
CA SER A 503 -25.40 -0.54 43.72
C SER A 503 -24.36 -1.62 43.47
N ALA A 504 -23.22 -1.28 42.84
CA ALA A 504 -22.16 -2.23 42.57
C ALA A 504 -21.56 -2.82 43.85
N PHE A 505 -21.31 -1.97 44.85
CA PHE A 505 -20.76 -2.39 46.15
C PHE A 505 -21.75 -3.16 47.01
N THR A 506 -23.01 -2.73 47.05
CA THR A 506 -24.06 -3.42 47.82
C THR A 506 -24.34 -4.80 47.24
N SER A 507 -24.38 -4.93 45.91
CA SER A 507 -24.52 -6.22 45.21
C SER A 507 -23.35 -7.15 45.52
N PHE A 508 -22.11 -6.65 45.47
CA PHE A 508 -20.92 -7.45 45.81
C PHE A 508 -20.95 -7.96 47.27
N LYS A 509 -21.32 -7.11 48.23
CA LYS A 509 -21.48 -7.50 49.63
C LYS A 509 -22.56 -8.57 49.80
N LEU A 510 -23.69 -8.43 49.11
CA LEU A 510 -24.77 -9.41 49.14
C LEU A 510 -24.31 -10.76 48.60
N VAL A 511 -23.68 -10.79 47.43
CA VAL A 511 -23.17 -12.02 46.79
C VAL A 511 -22.13 -12.70 47.67
N THR A 512 -21.16 -11.95 48.22
CA THR A 512 -20.13 -12.53 49.11
C THR A 512 -20.69 -13.02 50.43
N SER A 513 -21.69 -12.34 51.00
CA SER A 513 -22.39 -12.81 52.21
C SER A 513 -23.26 -14.04 51.98
N VAL A 514 -23.87 -14.18 50.80
CA VAL A 514 -24.66 -15.36 50.44
C VAL A 514 -23.73 -16.53 50.16
N ALA A 515 -22.65 -16.31 49.39
CA ALA A 515 -21.62 -17.32 49.12
C ALA A 515 -20.98 -17.85 50.40
N SER A 516 -20.64 -16.99 51.36
CA SER A 516 -20.08 -17.42 52.64
C SER A 516 -21.06 -18.26 53.46
N ARG A 517 -22.35 -17.88 53.50
CA ARG A 517 -23.41 -18.66 54.18
C ARG A 517 -23.64 -20.01 53.50
N ILE A 518 -23.61 -20.08 52.18
CA ILE A 518 -23.75 -21.33 51.41
C ILE A 518 -22.53 -22.24 51.63
N CYS A 519 -21.30 -21.71 51.59
CA CYS A 519 -20.09 -22.48 51.89
C CYS A 519 -20.09 -23.05 53.32
N VAL A 520 -20.54 -22.27 54.31
CA VAL A 520 -20.68 -22.74 55.70
C VAL A 520 -21.75 -23.84 55.81
N ARG A 521 -22.86 -23.71 55.07
CA ARG A 521 -23.97 -24.68 55.10
C ARG A 521 -23.66 -25.99 54.35
N LEU A 522 -22.75 -25.96 53.37
CA LEU A 522 -22.32 -27.12 52.59
C LEU A 522 -21.06 -27.83 53.15
N ARG A 523 -20.51 -27.41 54.31
CA ARG A 523 -19.22 -27.92 54.85
C ARG A 523 -18.09 -27.98 53.80
N LEU A 524 -18.02 -27.02 52.89
CA LEU A 524 -17.00 -27.02 51.83
C LEU A 524 -15.65 -26.41 52.26
N TRP A 525 -15.53 -25.97 53.51
CA TRP A 525 -14.25 -25.56 54.13
C TRP A 525 -14.07 -26.30 55.45
N SER A 526 -13.50 -27.50 55.39
CA SER A 526 -12.78 -28.12 56.50
C SER A 526 -11.45 -28.65 55.98
N VAL A 527 -10.47 -27.74 55.79
CA VAL A 527 -9.04 -27.91 56.07
C VAL A 527 -8.49 -26.54 56.43
#